data_AF-A0A0G4GMR0-F1
#
_entry.id   AF-A0A0G4GMR0-F1
#
_cell.length_a   1.000
_cell.length_b   1.000
_cell.length_c   1.000
_cell.angle_alpha   90.00
_cell.angle_beta   90.00
_cell.angle_gamma   90.00
#
_symmetry.space_group_name_H-M   'P 1'
#
loop_
_entity.id
_entity.type
_entity.pdbx_description
1 polymer ?
#
loop_
_entity_poly.entity_id
_entity_poly.type
_entity_poly.pdbx_seq_one_letter_code
_entity_poly.pdbx_strand_id
1 'polypeptide(L)'
;MSLRLRGRRARPALSSPVPNGAALNQAQCLAHQQHHQHSSQQQHCRNQERNREEREREEDSPPHLRHPHHHHSKYQYESLYESSDEFNKETNNLLNKHYYALEAAIQQAEKSPYLHKHGCVIVSRGKVVASGHNRPANGISSLHAECAALKEFKKKVTRGGGRRLSASAVMFVVRLHPHSRPPHHSPSTSTDVPAGGWRLLLSAPCDACVRAIQAAGIRTVFFSVNSPPPPQQRGGRVGRMKNGADAEDSTRNGSVGPDESQSQREENKAHASSPEGDEDAIGRIRRGGSARV
;
A
#
# COMPACT_ATOMS: atom_id res chain seq x y z
N MET A 1 -37.79 -26.00 -83.92
CA MET A 1 -36.78 -26.42 -82.94
C MET A 1 -35.41 -26.13 -83.52
N SER A 2 -34.63 -25.22 -82.92
CA SER A 2 -33.35 -24.77 -83.47
C SER A 2 -32.28 -24.81 -82.38
N LEU A 3 -31.40 -25.81 -82.47
CA LEU A 3 -30.30 -26.06 -81.53
C LEU A 3 -29.11 -25.16 -81.88
N ARG A 4 -28.84 -24.14 -81.05
CA ARG A 4 -27.62 -23.34 -81.13
C ARG A 4 -26.49 -24.00 -80.34
N LEU A 5 -25.54 -24.59 -81.06
CA LEU A 5 -24.26 -25.04 -80.54
C LEU A 5 -23.43 -23.83 -80.08
N ARG A 6 -23.15 -23.74 -78.77
CA ARG A 6 -22.21 -22.75 -78.22
C ARG A 6 -20.80 -23.32 -78.24
N GLY A 7 -19.94 -22.74 -79.09
CA GLY A 7 -18.52 -23.02 -79.17
C GLY A 7 -17.79 -22.68 -77.86
N ARG A 8 -17.01 -23.64 -77.35
CA ARG A 8 -16.09 -23.45 -76.23
C ARG A 8 -14.87 -22.69 -76.73
N ARG A 9 -14.67 -21.46 -76.25
CA ARG A 9 -13.39 -20.73 -76.41
C ARG A 9 -12.43 -21.21 -75.33
N ALA A 10 -11.28 -21.73 -75.75
CA ALA A 10 -10.16 -22.03 -74.87
C ALA A 10 -9.65 -20.75 -74.20
N ARG A 11 -9.52 -20.77 -72.87
CA ARG A 11 -8.89 -19.69 -72.10
C ARG A 11 -7.38 -19.98 -71.99
N PRO A 12 -6.49 -19.00 -72.25
CA PRO A 12 -5.06 -19.16 -72.02
C PRO A 12 -4.79 -19.21 -70.51
N ALA A 13 -4.02 -20.22 -70.09
CA ALA A 13 -3.54 -20.36 -68.72
C ALA A 13 -2.36 -19.40 -68.49
N LEU A 14 -2.64 -18.23 -67.92
CA LEU A 14 -1.64 -17.35 -67.33
C LEU A 14 -1.56 -17.66 -65.83
N SER A 15 -0.65 -18.55 -65.46
CA SER A 15 -0.30 -18.81 -64.06
C SER A 15 0.77 -17.79 -63.62
N SER A 16 0.33 -16.63 -63.14
CA SER A 16 1.22 -15.72 -62.41
C SER A 16 1.57 -16.34 -61.05
N PRO A 17 2.85 -16.31 -60.62
CA PRO A 17 3.25 -16.82 -59.31
C PRO A 17 2.54 -16.04 -58.21
N VAL A 18 1.80 -16.76 -57.36
CA VAL A 18 1.16 -16.18 -56.17
C VAL A 18 2.27 -15.80 -55.19
N PRO A 19 2.43 -14.52 -54.82
CA PRO A 19 3.45 -14.13 -53.85
C PRO A 19 3.15 -14.80 -52.51
N ASN A 20 4.17 -15.46 -51.95
CA ASN A 20 4.13 -16.12 -50.64
C ASN A 20 3.57 -15.14 -49.57
N GLY A 21 2.39 -15.44 -49.01
CA GLY A 21 1.71 -14.59 -48.03
C GLY A 21 2.51 -14.27 -46.76
N ALA A 22 3.59 -15.02 -46.50
CA ALA A 22 4.53 -14.75 -45.42
C ALA A 22 5.24 -13.39 -45.56
N ALA A 23 5.60 -12.98 -46.78
CA ALA A 23 6.31 -11.71 -47.01
C ALA A 23 5.42 -10.49 -46.76
N LEU A 24 4.11 -10.60 -47.06
CA LEU A 24 3.15 -9.52 -46.86
C LEU A 24 2.92 -9.24 -45.36
N ASN A 25 2.85 -10.29 -44.53
CA ASN A 25 2.66 -10.17 -43.08
C ASN A 25 3.87 -9.55 -42.38
N GLN A 26 5.09 -9.86 -42.83
CA GLN A 26 6.31 -9.27 -42.28
C GLN A 26 6.38 -7.76 -42.56
N ALA A 27 6.03 -7.34 -43.79
CA ALA A 27 6.01 -5.92 -44.15
C ALA A 27 4.97 -5.12 -43.35
N GLN A 28 3.78 -5.68 -43.13
CA GLN A 28 2.74 -5.05 -42.30
C GLN A 28 3.18 -4.90 -40.83
N CYS A 29 3.86 -5.91 -40.28
CA CYS A 29 4.35 -5.87 -38.91
C CYS A 29 5.44 -4.81 -38.72
N LEU A 30 6.39 -4.72 -39.67
CA LEU A 30 7.43 -3.68 -39.67
C LEU A 30 6.85 -2.27 -39.80
N ALA A 31 5.85 -2.08 -40.68
CA ALA A 31 5.17 -0.78 -40.82
C ALA A 31 4.46 -0.37 -39.52
N HIS A 32 3.81 -1.31 -38.83
CA HIS A 32 3.15 -1.03 -37.55
C HIS A 32 4.16 -0.66 -36.44
N GLN A 33 5.30 -1.37 -36.39
CA GLN A 33 6.38 -1.07 -35.45
C GLN A 33 6.98 0.31 -35.70
N GLN A 34 7.24 0.67 -36.97
CA GLN A 34 7.74 1.98 -37.35
C GLN A 34 6.75 3.10 -37.00
N HIS A 35 5.46 2.89 -37.25
CA HIS A 35 4.42 3.87 -36.89
C HIS A 35 4.34 4.09 -35.37
N HIS A 36 4.46 3.03 -34.57
CA HIS A 36 4.48 3.14 -33.11
C HIS A 36 5.72 3.90 -32.61
N GLN A 37 6.90 3.63 -33.19
CA GLN A 37 8.14 4.35 -32.84
C GLN A 37 8.03 5.84 -33.17
N HIS A 38 7.52 6.17 -34.36
CA HIS A 38 7.37 7.56 -34.79
C HIS A 38 6.33 8.32 -33.95
N SER A 39 5.19 7.69 -33.62
CA SER A 39 4.18 8.28 -32.74
C SER A 39 4.71 8.57 -31.33
N SER A 40 5.46 7.61 -30.76
CA SER A 40 6.15 7.78 -29.47
C SER A 40 7.14 8.95 -29.50
N GLN A 41 7.95 9.05 -30.55
CA GLN A 41 8.94 10.12 -30.69
C GLN A 41 8.28 11.50 -30.84
N GLN A 42 7.21 11.61 -31.64
CA GLN A 42 6.43 12.85 -31.76
C GLN A 42 5.83 13.28 -30.43
N GLN A 43 5.28 12.35 -29.65
CA GLN A 43 4.73 12.66 -28.34
C GLN A 43 5.81 13.13 -27.36
N HIS A 44 7.01 12.54 -27.43
CA HIS A 44 8.14 12.97 -26.62
C HIS A 44 8.58 14.40 -26.97
N CYS A 45 8.72 14.74 -28.27
CA CYS A 45 9.07 16.08 -28.70
C CYS A 45 8.03 17.11 -28.24
N ARG A 46 6.72 16.83 -28.41
CA ARG A 46 5.64 17.72 -27.94
C ARG A 46 5.66 17.97 -26.44
N ASN A 47 6.05 16.98 -25.64
CA ASN A 47 6.18 17.13 -24.20
C ASN A 47 7.41 17.98 -23.83
N GLN A 48 8.53 17.82 -24.55
CA GLN A 48 9.71 18.68 -24.35
C GLN A 48 9.42 20.14 -24.70
N GLU A 49 8.71 20.38 -25.80
CA GLU A 49 8.32 21.73 -26.24
C GLU A 49 7.41 22.40 -25.22
N ARG A 50 6.40 21.70 -24.71
CA ARG A 50 5.51 22.20 -23.64
C ARG A 50 6.27 22.54 -22.36
N ASN A 51 7.21 21.69 -21.94
CA ASN A 51 8.03 21.95 -20.76
C ASN A 51 8.97 23.16 -20.97
N ARG A 52 9.42 23.39 -22.20
CA ARG A 52 10.22 24.57 -22.55
C ARG A 52 9.37 25.84 -22.50
N GLU A 53 8.18 25.83 -23.10
CA GLU A 53 7.23 26.95 -23.04
C GLU A 53 6.83 27.29 -21.58
N GLU A 54 6.69 26.29 -20.73
CA GLU A 54 6.37 26.48 -19.30
C GLU A 54 7.53 27.17 -18.56
N ARG A 55 8.78 26.79 -18.84
CA ARG A 55 9.98 27.46 -18.29
C ARG A 55 10.12 28.90 -18.79
N GLU A 56 9.91 29.13 -20.08
CA GLU A 56 9.97 30.48 -20.66
C GLU A 56 8.88 31.40 -20.04
N ARG A 57 7.68 30.88 -19.75
CA ARG A 57 6.64 31.61 -19.00
C ARG A 57 7.01 31.89 -17.54
N GLU A 58 7.71 30.98 -16.87
CA GLU A 58 8.20 31.20 -15.51
C GLU A 58 9.30 32.28 -15.46
N GLU A 59 10.17 32.33 -16.47
CA GLU A 59 11.25 33.32 -16.54
C GLU A 59 10.71 34.75 -16.77
N ASP A 60 9.71 34.92 -17.63
CA ASP A 60 9.08 36.22 -17.93
C ASP A 60 8.13 36.71 -16.82
N SER A 61 7.81 35.87 -15.82
CA SER A 61 6.94 36.27 -14.72
C SER A 61 7.65 37.25 -13.77
N PRO A 62 7.04 38.42 -13.45
CA PRO A 62 7.63 39.42 -12.58
C PRO A 62 8.09 38.83 -11.25
N PRO A 63 9.24 39.25 -10.69
CA PRO A 63 9.82 38.62 -9.50
C PRO A 63 8.93 38.64 -8.25
N HIS A 64 7.92 39.53 -8.19
CA HIS A 64 6.93 39.58 -7.12
C HIS A 64 5.75 38.60 -7.30
N LEU A 65 5.61 37.99 -8.49
CA LEU A 65 4.61 36.97 -8.83
C LEU A 65 5.22 35.56 -8.96
N ARG A 66 6.54 35.42 -8.77
CA ARG A 66 7.22 34.12 -8.62
C ARG A 66 6.84 33.54 -7.26
N HIS A 67 5.61 33.06 -7.17
CA HIS A 67 5.18 32.29 -6.02
C HIS A 67 6.08 31.05 -5.92
N PRO A 68 6.67 30.75 -4.76
CA PRO A 68 7.34 29.48 -4.58
C PRO A 68 6.33 28.40 -4.93
N HIS A 69 6.68 27.54 -5.90
CA HIS A 69 5.99 26.29 -6.19
C HIS A 69 6.16 25.31 -5.01
N HIS A 70 5.80 25.73 -3.79
CA HIS A 70 5.08 24.84 -2.93
C HIS A 70 3.74 24.62 -3.62
N HIS A 71 3.66 23.53 -4.39
CA HIS A 71 2.46 22.71 -4.41
C HIS A 71 2.09 22.46 -2.94
N HIS A 72 1.42 23.42 -2.33
CA HIS A 72 0.64 23.26 -1.12
C HIS A 72 -0.47 22.32 -1.57
N SER A 73 -0.13 21.03 -1.56
CA SER A 73 -1.15 20.02 -1.51
C SER A 73 -2.09 20.44 -0.41
N LYS A 74 -3.35 20.60 -0.76
CA LYS A 74 -4.45 21.13 0.07
C LYS A 74 -4.80 20.16 1.20
N TYR A 75 -3.81 19.48 1.78
CA TYR A 75 -3.93 18.64 2.95
C TYR A 75 -3.85 19.57 4.16
N GLN A 76 -5.01 20.04 4.61
CA GLN A 76 -5.12 20.69 5.91
C GLN A 76 -4.69 19.67 6.98
N TYR A 77 -3.60 20.00 7.68
CA TYR A 77 -3.13 19.26 8.84
C TYR A 77 -3.74 19.92 10.07
N GLU A 78 -4.85 19.39 10.56
CA GLU A 78 -5.39 19.81 11.85
C GLU A 78 -4.62 19.09 12.96
N SER A 79 -3.78 19.86 13.66
CA SER A 79 -3.22 19.48 14.95
C SER A 79 -4.36 19.57 15.98
N LEU A 80 -4.86 18.42 16.41
CA LEU A 80 -5.99 18.32 17.35
C LEU A 80 -5.45 18.15 18.78
N TYR A 81 -5.29 19.26 19.50
CA TYR A 81 -5.23 19.25 20.95
C TYR A 81 -5.77 20.56 21.51
N GLU A 82 -7.09 20.63 21.75
CA GLU A 82 -7.69 21.52 22.75
C GLU A 82 -9.17 21.15 23.03
N SER A 83 -9.64 21.51 24.21
CA SER A 83 -10.54 20.74 25.09
C SER A 83 -12.00 21.24 25.10
N SER A 84 -12.95 20.29 25.10
CA SER A 84 -14.30 20.39 25.71
C SER A 84 -14.94 18.99 25.85
N ASP A 85 -15.62 18.72 26.96
CA ASP A 85 -15.96 17.35 27.40
C ASP A 85 -16.98 16.59 26.54
N GLU A 86 -17.87 17.27 25.81
CA GLU A 86 -18.75 16.61 24.82
C GLU A 86 -18.05 16.38 23.48
N PHE A 87 -17.20 17.33 23.05
CA PHE A 87 -16.33 17.17 21.87
C PHE A 87 -15.39 15.98 22.05
N ASN A 88 -14.93 15.74 23.29
CA ASN A 88 -14.10 14.60 23.67
C ASN A 88 -14.74 13.25 23.34
N LYS A 89 -16.07 13.08 23.40
CA LYS A 89 -16.68 11.76 23.13
C LYS A 89 -16.67 11.41 21.64
N GLU A 90 -16.91 12.39 20.77
CA GLU A 90 -16.90 12.19 19.32
C GLU A 90 -15.47 12.07 18.78
N THR A 91 -14.53 12.89 19.27
CA THR A 91 -13.11 12.79 18.92
C THR A 91 -12.50 11.48 19.40
N ASN A 92 -12.79 11.01 20.61
CA ASN A 92 -12.31 9.71 21.08
C ASN A 92 -12.84 8.55 20.21
N ASN A 93 -14.11 8.62 19.79
CA ASN A 93 -14.66 7.64 18.85
C ASN A 93 -13.99 7.68 17.48
N LEU A 94 -13.65 8.87 16.99
CA LEU A 94 -12.93 9.02 15.72
C LEU A 94 -11.48 8.52 15.82
N LEU A 95 -10.79 8.86 16.90
CA LEU A 95 -9.42 8.41 17.21
C LEU A 95 -9.36 6.88 17.30
N ASN A 96 -10.31 6.25 18.00
CA ASN A 96 -10.38 4.79 18.08
C ASN A 96 -10.58 4.15 16.69
N LYS A 97 -11.39 4.76 15.81
CA LYS A 97 -11.56 4.28 14.42
C LYS A 97 -10.31 4.46 13.59
N HIS A 98 -9.60 5.58 13.75
CA HIS A 98 -8.32 5.82 13.07
C HIS A 98 -7.25 4.84 13.55
N TYR A 99 -7.19 4.57 14.86
CA TYR A 99 -6.28 3.59 15.44
C TYR A 99 -6.52 2.20 14.87
N TYR A 100 -7.79 1.75 14.83
CA TYR A 100 -8.16 0.48 14.19
C TYR A 100 -7.74 0.40 12.72
N ALA A 101 -7.93 1.48 11.95
CA ALA A 101 -7.53 1.54 10.55
C ALA A 101 -6.00 1.52 10.38
N LEU A 102 -5.28 2.20 11.27
CA LEU A 102 -3.82 2.25 11.29
C LEU A 102 -3.24 0.86 11.60
N GLU A 103 -3.76 0.18 12.61
CA GLU A 103 -3.38 -1.19 12.98
C GLU A 103 -3.60 -2.15 11.80
N ALA A 104 -4.74 -2.04 11.13
CA ALA A 104 -5.03 -2.82 9.93
C ALA A 104 -4.03 -2.51 8.79
N ALA A 105 -3.60 -1.26 8.62
CA ALA A 105 -2.59 -0.88 7.64
C ALA A 105 -1.21 -1.48 7.97
N ILE A 106 -0.83 -1.49 9.26
CA ILE A 106 0.41 -2.10 9.77
C ILE A 106 0.42 -3.60 9.47
N GLN A 107 -0.66 -4.31 9.80
CA GLN A 107 -0.81 -5.74 9.48
C GLN A 107 -0.72 -6.03 7.98
N GLN A 108 -1.15 -5.10 7.12
CA GLN A 108 -0.95 -5.25 5.68
C GLN A 108 0.51 -5.02 5.29
N ALA A 109 1.16 -4.00 5.85
CA ALA A 109 2.58 -3.76 5.59
C ALA A 109 3.43 -4.98 5.96
N GLU A 110 3.15 -5.65 7.08
CA GLU A 110 3.88 -6.82 7.55
C GLU A 110 3.91 -7.99 6.55
N LYS A 111 2.87 -8.12 5.73
CA LYS A 111 2.75 -9.13 4.64
C LYS A 111 3.68 -8.85 3.46
N SER A 112 4.22 -7.64 3.36
CA SER A 112 5.13 -7.27 2.29
C SER A 112 6.45 -8.07 2.38
N PRO A 113 6.93 -8.61 1.25
CA PRO A 113 8.23 -9.29 1.20
C PRO A 113 9.41 -8.31 1.13
N TYR A 114 9.16 -7.00 1.06
CA TYR A 114 10.22 -6.00 0.91
C TYR A 114 10.81 -5.54 2.26
N LEU A 115 12.05 -5.03 2.21
CA LEU A 115 12.67 -4.37 3.35
C LEU A 115 11.91 -3.10 3.78
N HIS A 116 11.47 -2.32 2.79
CA HIS A 116 10.53 -1.22 3.00
C HIS A 116 9.12 -1.75 2.80
N LYS A 117 8.56 -2.24 3.90
CA LYS A 117 7.22 -2.80 3.95
C LYS A 117 6.20 -1.65 3.81
N HIS A 118 5.29 -1.75 2.87
CA HIS A 118 4.28 -0.73 2.60
C HIS A 118 2.90 -1.37 2.69
N GLY A 119 2.02 -0.77 3.50
CA GLY A 119 0.67 -1.25 3.74
C GLY A 119 -0.34 -0.15 3.51
N CYS A 120 -1.50 -0.52 2.97
CA CYS A 120 -2.58 0.41 2.68
C CYS A 120 -3.92 -0.24 3.00
N VAL A 121 -4.82 0.53 3.64
CA VAL A 121 -6.22 0.16 3.79
C VAL A 121 -7.12 1.31 3.37
N ILE A 122 -8.31 0.99 2.86
CA ILE A 122 -9.37 1.94 2.58
C ILE A 122 -10.52 1.61 3.51
N VAL A 123 -10.96 2.60 4.28
CA VAL A 123 -12.05 2.52 5.24
C VAL A 123 -13.22 3.33 4.74
N SER A 124 -14.43 2.78 4.80
CA SER A 124 -15.66 3.51 4.52
C SER A 124 -16.68 3.17 5.60
N ARG A 125 -17.31 4.20 6.18
CA ARG A 125 -18.30 4.05 7.26
C ARG A 125 -17.79 3.21 8.43
N GLY A 126 -16.53 3.44 8.83
CA GLY A 126 -15.87 2.74 9.95
C GLY A 126 -15.50 1.29 9.67
N LYS A 127 -15.62 0.79 8.43
CA LYS A 127 -15.25 -0.59 8.07
C LYS A 127 -14.16 -0.60 7.01
N VAL A 128 -13.19 -1.51 7.13
CA VAL A 128 -12.18 -1.75 6.09
C VAL A 128 -12.86 -2.34 4.87
N VAL A 129 -12.90 -1.57 3.77
CA VAL A 129 -13.50 -1.99 2.51
C VAL A 129 -12.47 -2.52 1.52
N ALA A 130 -11.21 -2.16 1.62
CA ALA A 130 -10.16 -2.72 0.77
C ALA A 130 -8.81 -2.64 1.46
N SER A 131 -7.89 -3.53 1.06
CA SER A 131 -6.54 -3.56 1.61
C SER A 131 -5.51 -3.89 0.54
N GLY A 132 -4.26 -3.53 0.78
CA GLY A 132 -3.16 -3.81 -0.12
C GLY A 132 -1.81 -3.67 0.58
N HIS A 133 -0.81 -4.35 0.05
CA HIS A 133 0.59 -4.21 0.44
C HIS A 133 1.46 -4.21 -0.81
N ASN A 134 2.66 -3.65 -0.72
CA ASN A 134 3.58 -3.65 -1.85
C ASN A 134 4.10 -5.06 -2.13
N ARG A 135 4.13 -5.45 -3.41
CA ARG A 135 4.56 -6.78 -3.86
C ARG A 135 5.22 -6.72 -5.24
N PRO A 136 6.09 -7.67 -5.60
CA PRO A 136 6.74 -7.69 -6.90
C PRO A 136 5.72 -7.78 -8.04
N ALA A 137 5.90 -6.93 -9.06
CA ALA A 137 5.13 -6.91 -10.29
C ALA A 137 6.08 -7.04 -11.48
N ASN A 138 5.93 -8.14 -12.23
CA ASN A 138 6.63 -8.39 -13.50
C ASN A 138 8.17 -8.27 -13.40
N GLY A 139 8.78 -8.56 -12.25
CA GLY A 139 10.23 -8.60 -12.03
C GLY A 139 10.97 -7.26 -12.02
N ILE A 140 10.41 -6.20 -12.60
CA ILE A 140 11.11 -4.90 -12.76
C ILE A 140 10.57 -3.82 -11.80
N SER A 141 9.30 -3.90 -11.40
CA SER A 141 8.67 -2.87 -10.58
C SER A 141 7.93 -3.48 -9.39
N SER A 142 7.77 -2.73 -8.31
CA SER A 142 6.85 -3.12 -7.23
C SER A 142 5.46 -2.57 -7.52
N LEU A 143 4.43 -3.40 -7.39
CA LEU A 143 3.07 -2.89 -7.24
C LEU A 143 2.99 -2.17 -5.89
N HIS A 144 2.64 -0.88 -5.91
CA HIS A 144 2.43 -0.08 -4.71
C HIS A 144 1.21 -0.56 -3.90
N ALA A 145 1.24 -0.39 -2.58
CA ALA A 145 0.16 -0.86 -1.71
C ALA A 145 -1.16 -0.14 -2.00
N GLU A 146 -1.09 1.16 -2.32
CA GLU A 146 -2.21 2.02 -2.69
C GLU A 146 -2.88 1.49 -3.96
N CYS A 147 -2.09 1.12 -4.97
CA CYS A 147 -2.59 0.53 -6.22
C CYS A 147 -3.26 -0.84 -5.97
N ALA A 148 -2.70 -1.66 -5.08
CA ALA A 148 -3.28 -2.93 -4.70
C ALA A 148 -4.64 -2.73 -3.99
N ALA A 149 -4.72 -1.83 -3.00
CA ALA A 149 -5.95 -1.51 -2.29
C ALA A 149 -7.02 -0.91 -3.23
N LEU A 150 -6.63 0.01 -4.12
CA LEU A 150 -7.54 0.60 -5.11
C LEU A 150 -8.11 -0.45 -6.07
N LYS A 151 -7.33 -1.46 -6.46
CA LYS A 151 -7.81 -2.55 -7.33
C LYS A 151 -8.92 -3.34 -6.64
N GLU A 152 -8.79 -3.64 -5.35
CA GLU A 152 -9.86 -4.28 -4.57
C GLU A 152 -11.06 -3.37 -4.37
N PHE A 153 -10.82 -2.10 -4.07
CA PHE A 153 -11.87 -1.11 -3.85
C PHE A 153 -12.75 -0.95 -5.09
N LYS A 154 -12.15 -0.80 -6.28
CA LYS A 154 -12.88 -0.68 -7.56
C LYS A 154 -13.80 -1.87 -7.80
N LYS A 155 -13.39 -3.09 -7.46
CA LYS A 155 -14.24 -4.30 -7.58
C LYS A 155 -15.48 -4.24 -6.68
N LYS A 156 -15.40 -3.60 -5.51
CA LYS A 156 -16.54 -3.45 -4.60
C LYS A 156 -17.47 -2.31 -5.02
N VAL A 157 -16.89 -1.23 -5.56
CA VAL A 157 -17.64 -0.09 -6.09
C VAL A 157 -18.52 -0.51 -7.28
N THR A 158 -18.01 -1.33 -8.20
CA THR A 158 -18.75 -1.73 -9.41
C THR A 158 -19.92 -2.69 -9.15
N ARG A 159 -19.97 -3.39 -8.00
CA ARG A 159 -20.98 -4.41 -7.68
C ARG A 159 -22.30 -3.86 -7.11
N GLY A 160 -22.67 -2.62 -7.43
CA GLY A 160 -24.02 -2.09 -7.13
C GLY A 160 -24.15 -1.11 -5.96
N GLY A 161 -23.05 -0.68 -5.33
CA GLY A 161 -23.05 0.32 -4.24
C GLY A 161 -22.20 1.57 -4.49
N GLY A 162 -21.70 1.74 -5.72
CA GLY A 162 -20.45 2.45 -6.01
C GLY A 162 -20.37 3.92 -5.58
N ARG A 163 -21.41 4.72 -5.83
CA ARG A 163 -21.35 6.16 -5.52
C ARG A 163 -21.35 6.46 -4.01
N ARG A 164 -21.99 5.62 -3.20
CA ARG A 164 -22.09 5.85 -1.74
C ARG A 164 -20.82 5.42 -1.00
N LEU A 165 -20.11 4.42 -1.52
CA LEU A 165 -18.86 3.93 -0.93
C LEU A 165 -17.73 4.94 -1.10
N SER A 166 -17.56 5.53 -2.30
CA SER A 166 -16.48 6.48 -2.56
C SER A 166 -16.59 7.78 -1.76
N ALA A 167 -17.80 8.33 -1.60
CA ALA A 167 -18.01 9.63 -0.94
C ALA A 167 -17.53 9.69 0.52
N SER A 168 -17.52 8.54 1.21
CA SER A 168 -17.12 8.38 2.62
C SER A 168 -15.86 7.54 2.81
N ALA A 169 -15.14 7.26 1.72
CA ALA A 169 -13.92 6.48 1.76
C ALA A 169 -12.73 7.35 2.22
N VAL A 170 -11.95 6.80 3.14
CA VAL A 170 -10.71 7.34 3.67
C VAL A 170 -9.62 6.29 3.48
N MET A 171 -8.44 6.71 3.04
CA MET A 171 -7.29 5.81 2.85
C MET A 171 -6.26 6.03 3.95
N PHE A 172 -5.68 4.94 4.46
CA PHE A 172 -4.56 4.94 5.40
C PHE A 172 -3.38 4.21 4.76
N VAL A 173 -2.22 4.86 4.73
CA VAL A 173 -0.99 4.34 4.10
C VAL A 173 0.14 4.36 5.12
N VAL A 174 0.82 3.23 5.31
CA VAL A 174 1.94 3.12 6.24
C VAL A 174 3.16 2.52 5.57
N ARG A 175 4.33 2.94 6.02
CA ARG A 175 5.61 2.36 5.61
C ARG A 175 6.38 1.93 6.85
N LEU A 176 6.68 0.64 6.94
CA LEU A 176 7.52 0.07 7.99
C LEU A 176 8.92 -0.19 7.44
N HIS A 177 9.90 0.03 8.29
CA HIS A 177 11.28 -0.36 8.05
C HIS A 177 11.81 -1.02 9.31
N PRO A 178 12.62 -2.09 9.20
CA PRO A 178 13.22 -2.66 10.38
C PRO A 178 14.09 -1.60 11.05
N HIS A 179 14.09 -1.57 12.38
CA HIS A 179 15.08 -0.74 13.06
C HIS A 179 16.46 -1.24 12.65
N SER A 180 17.18 -0.45 11.86
CA SER A 180 18.61 -0.63 11.69
C SER A 180 19.15 -0.62 13.11
N ARG A 181 19.82 -1.70 13.57
CA ARG A 181 20.54 -1.65 14.84
C ARG A 181 21.31 -0.33 14.86
N PRO A 182 21.19 0.49 15.91
CA PRO A 182 21.89 1.76 15.95
C PRO A 182 23.36 1.48 15.60
N PRO A 183 23.97 2.28 14.70
CA PRO A 183 25.36 2.09 14.34
C PRO A 183 26.19 1.98 15.62
N HIS A 184 27.04 0.95 15.68
CA HIS A 184 27.71 0.37 16.85
C HIS A 184 28.61 1.32 17.68
N HIS A 185 28.45 2.64 17.60
CA HIS A 185 29.37 3.63 18.16
C HIS A 185 28.71 4.59 19.16
N SER A 186 27.46 4.36 19.55
CA SER A 186 26.86 5.07 20.69
C SER A 186 26.52 4.05 21.77
N PRO A 187 27.34 3.94 22.83
CA PRO A 187 26.99 3.17 24.02
C PRO A 187 25.84 3.87 24.76
N SER A 188 24.63 3.79 24.23
CA SER A 188 23.43 4.22 24.93
C SER A 188 23.01 3.11 25.90
N THR A 189 23.29 3.34 27.18
CA THR A 189 22.98 2.46 28.31
C THR A 189 21.48 2.39 28.65
N SER A 190 20.56 2.61 27.71
CA SER A 190 19.13 2.42 27.93
C SER A 190 18.68 1.10 27.32
N THR A 191 18.57 0.07 28.16
CA THR A 191 18.30 -1.34 27.85
C THR A 191 16.86 -1.67 27.46
N ASP A 192 15.96 -0.70 27.32
CA ASP A 192 14.52 -1.00 27.40
C ASP A 192 13.76 -0.94 26.06
N VAL A 193 14.45 -0.78 24.92
CA VAL A 193 13.78 -0.93 23.62
C VAL A 193 14.01 -2.35 23.12
N PRO A 194 12.97 -3.21 23.05
CA PRO A 194 13.12 -4.59 22.63
C PRO A 194 13.76 -4.65 21.24
N ALA A 195 14.82 -5.45 21.13
CA ALA A 195 15.55 -5.67 19.90
C ALA A 195 14.61 -6.37 18.88
N GLY A 196 14.00 -5.59 17.97
CA GLY A 196 13.08 -6.13 16.96
C GLY A 196 11.95 -5.20 16.51
N GLY A 197 11.89 -3.95 16.99
CA GLY A 197 10.82 -3.01 16.62
C GLY A 197 10.84 -2.56 15.15
N TRP A 198 9.65 -2.29 14.60
CA TRP A 198 9.49 -1.58 13.32
C TRP A 198 9.44 -0.07 13.56
N ARG A 199 10.05 0.72 12.67
CA ARG A 199 9.84 2.18 12.63
C ARG A 199 8.87 2.57 11.53
N LEU A 200 7.97 3.49 11.83
CA LEU A 200 7.13 4.16 10.83
C LEU A 200 7.99 5.16 10.06
N LEU A 201 7.94 5.08 8.74
CA LEU A 201 8.59 5.99 7.80
C LEU A 201 7.56 6.80 7.03
N LEU A 202 8.03 7.84 6.34
CA LEU A 202 7.25 8.59 5.38
C LEU A 202 6.65 7.65 4.32
N SER A 203 5.33 7.63 4.25
CA SER A 203 4.54 6.81 3.34
C SER A 203 3.68 7.64 2.40
N ALA A 204 4.06 8.91 2.16
CA ALA A 204 3.39 9.78 1.20
C ALA A 204 3.24 9.06 -0.17
N PRO A 205 2.02 8.97 -0.73
CA PRO A 205 1.80 8.33 -2.01
C PRO A 205 2.56 9.05 -3.13
N CYS A 206 3.09 8.30 -4.10
CA CYS A 206 3.70 8.90 -5.29
C CYS A 206 2.65 9.52 -6.23
N ASP A 207 3.06 10.39 -7.15
CA ASP A 207 2.15 11.10 -8.07
C ASP A 207 1.20 10.17 -8.85
N ALA A 208 1.71 9.01 -9.29
CA ALA A 208 0.90 8.03 -9.98
C ALA A 208 -0.20 7.45 -9.07
N CYS A 209 0.13 7.17 -7.80
CA CYS A 209 -0.83 6.73 -6.80
C CYS A 209 -1.83 7.86 -6.47
N VAL A 210 -1.38 9.10 -6.27
CA VAL A 210 -2.26 10.25 -6.01
C VAL A 210 -3.30 10.41 -7.11
N ARG A 211 -2.90 10.37 -8.38
CA ARG A 211 -3.83 10.43 -9.53
C ARG A 211 -4.84 9.27 -9.49
N ALA A 212 -4.38 8.06 -9.18
CA ALA A 212 -5.26 6.89 -9.09
C ALA A 212 -6.25 6.96 -7.91
N ILE A 213 -5.82 7.52 -6.77
CA ILE A 213 -6.65 7.76 -5.57
C ILE A 213 -7.74 8.77 -5.88
N GLN A 214 -7.37 9.90 -6.48
CA GLN A 214 -8.31 10.95 -6.89
C GLN A 214 -9.34 10.42 -7.90
N ALA A 215 -8.90 9.66 -8.90
CA ALA A 215 -9.78 9.03 -9.88
C ALA A 215 -10.75 8.02 -9.26
N ALA A 216 -10.42 7.44 -8.11
CA ALA A 216 -11.32 6.56 -7.35
C ALA A 216 -12.33 7.32 -6.47
N GLY A 217 -12.24 8.66 -6.41
CA GLY A 217 -13.11 9.51 -5.60
C GLY A 217 -12.79 9.50 -4.10
N ILE A 218 -11.60 9.03 -3.71
CA ILE A 218 -11.15 9.06 -2.32
C ILE A 218 -10.55 10.45 -2.06
N ARG A 219 -11.16 11.20 -1.13
CA ARG A 219 -10.80 12.60 -0.86
C ARG A 219 -9.78 12.75 0.26
N THR A 220 -9.78 11.82 1.21
CA THR A 220 -8.96 11.90 2.42
C THR A 220 -7.97 10.75 2.45
N VAL A 221 -6.69 11.09 2.62
CA VAL A 221 -5.60 10.13 2.74
C VAL A 221 -4.79 10.50 3.98
N PHE A 222 -4.67 9.56 4.91
CA PHE A 222 -3.74 9.62 6.02
C PHE A 222 -2.53 8.77 5.66
N PHE A 223 -1.33 9.30 5.93
CA PHE A 223 -0.09 8.58 5.70
C PHE A 223 0.87 8.78 6.87
N SER A 224 1.65 7.76 7.20
CA SER A 224 2.70 7.89 8.19
C SER A 224 3.77 8.86 7.72
N VAL A 225 4.23 9.71 8.64
CA VAL A 225 5.40 10.57 8.47
C VAL A 225 6.55 10.00 9.28
N ASN A 226 7.78 10.44 9.00
CA ASN A 226 8.91 10.09 9.85
C ASN A 226 8.65 10.69 11.24
N SER A 227 8.27 9.86 12.20
CA SER A 227 8.25 10.32 13.58
C SER A 227 9.70 10.40 14.04
N PRO A 228 10.20 11.58 14.48
CA PRO A 228 11.47 11.58 15.20
C PRO A 228 11.34 10.61 16.38
N PRO A 229 12.43 9.93 16.77
CA PRO A 229 12.40 9.13 17.98
C PRO A 229 11.87 10.02 19.12
N PRO A 230 10.99 9.50 20.00
CA PRO A 230 10.53 10.29 21.14
C PRO A 230 11.77 10.86 21.83
N PRO A 231 11.78 12.15 22.20
CA PRO A 231 12.91 12.72 22.91
C PRO A 231 13.16 11.78 24.09
N GLN A 232 14.33 11.11 24.10
CA GLN A 232 14.73 10.32 25.24
C GLN A 232 14.63 11.30 26.41
N GLN A 233 13.63 11.10 27.27
CA GLN A 233 13.52 11.87 28.49
C GLN A 233 14.81 11.55 29.22
N ARG A 234 15.81 12.44 29.08
CA ARG A 234 17.06 12.35 29.83
C ARG A 234 16.58 12.26 31.25
N GLY A 235 16.75 11.09 31.86
CA GLY A 235 16.27 10.81 33.20
C GLY A 235 16.77 11.94 34.07
N GLY A 236 15.90 12.93 34.29
CA GLY A 236 16.12 13.97 35.26
C GLY A 236 16.24 13.17 36.52
N ARG A 237 17.45 13.12 37.09
CA ARG A 237 17.62 12.66 38.46
C ARG A 237 16.55 13.37 39.23
N VAL A 238 15.51 12.64 39.63
CA VAL A 238 14.55 13.13 40.60
C VAL A 238 15.43 13.29 41.82
N GLY A 239 15.89 14.51 42.06
CA GLY A 239 16.62 14.85 43.26
C GLY A 239 15.69 14.45 44.39
N ARG A 240 16.01 13.33 45.04
CA ARG A 240 15.36 12.89 46.27
C ARG A 240 15.57 14.02 47.26
N MET A 241 14.61 14.93 47.35
CA MET A 241 14.55 15.90 48.43
C MET A 241 14.44 15.06 49.69
N LYS A 242 15.54 15.01 50.45
CA LYS A 242 15.58 14.43 51.78
C LYS A 242 14.69 15.32 52.64
N ASN A 243 13.45 14.90 52.87
CA ASN A 243 12.73 15.37 54.04
C ASN A 243 13.44 14.77 55.24
N GLY A 244 14.18 15.62 55.96
CA GLY A 244 14.64 15.30 57.30
C GLY A 244 13.43 15.22 58.22
N ALA A 245 13.28 14.08 58.86
CA ALA A 245 12.72 13.92 60.19
C ALA A 245 13.23 12.56 60.69
N ASP A 246 14.06 12.59 61.72
CA ASP A 246 13.84 11.91 63.01
C ASP A 246 13.12 10.54 62.95
N ALA A 247 13.44 9.51 63.70
CA ALA A 247 14.44 9.15 64.69
C ALA A 247 14.03 7.70 65.06
N GLU A 248 15.03 6.85 65.33
CA GLU A 248 14.99 5.64 66.18
C GLU A 248 13.89 4.58 65.99
N ASP A 249 14.27 3.33 65.73
CA ASP A 249 14.33 2.30 66.80
C ASP A 249 14.64 0.90 66.24
N SER A 250 15.71 0.39 66.81
CA SER A 250 16.21 -0.97 67.05
C SER A 250 15.34 -2.21 66.77
N THR A 251 16.08 -3.27 66.43
CA THR A 251 15.76 -4.72 66.52
C THR A 251 14.87 -5.27 65.40
N ARG A 252 15.18 -6.40 64.74
CA ARG A 252 15.51 -7.69 65.34
C ARG A 252 16.12 -8.65 64.31
N ASN A 253 17.03 -9.47 64.81
CA ASN A 253 17.80 -10.54 64.20
C ASN A 253 16.99 -11.72 63.62
N GLY A 254 17.66 -12.47 62.74
CA GLY A 254 17.47 -13.92 62.51
C GLY A 254 16.77 -14.24 61.20
N SER A 255 17.13 -15.24 60.40
CA SER A 255 18.06 -16.35 60.61
C SER A 255 18.20 -17.13 59.30
N VAL A 256 19.38 -17.72 59.15
CA VAL A 256 19.83 -18.78 58.25
C VAL A 256 18.78 -19.86 57.92
N GLY A 257 18.77 -20.35 56.67
CA GLY A 257 18.25 -21.68 56.35
C GLY A 257 18.35 -22.03 54.85
N PRO A 258 18.74 -23.26 54.45
CA PRO A 258 19.38 -23.53 53.17
C PRO A 258 18.50 -24.29 52.15
N ASP A 259 19.02 -24.35 50.92
CA ASP A 259 19.07 -25.52 50.02
C ASP A 259 17.85 -26.44 49.93
N GLU A 260 17.20 -26.47 48.76
CA GLU A 260 16.61 -27.73 48.29
C GLU A 260 16.63 -27.84 46.76
N SER A 261 17.39 -28.83 46.34
CA SER A 261 17.52 -29.37 45.00
C SER A 261 16.30 -30.21 44.65
N GLN A 262 15.65 -30.00 43.50
CA GLN A 262 14.82 -31.06 42.88
C GLN A 262 14.97 -31.08 41.36
N SER A 263 15.86 -31.95 40.90
CA SER A 263 15.89 -32.52 39.55
C SER A 263 15.06 -33.81 39.55
N GLN A 264 13.91 -33.82 38.87
CA GLN A 264 13.21 -35.02 38.39
C GLN A 264 12.58 -34.62 37.05
N ARG A 265 13.08 -35.13 35.93
CA ARG A 265 12.68 -36.39 35.28
C ARG A 265 11.18 -36.39 34.97
N GLU A 266 10.83 -36.33 33.69
CA GLU A 266 10.02 -37.39 33.07
C GLU A 266 9.87 -37.18 31.56
N GLU A 267 10.21 -38.25 30.85
CA GLU A 267 9.81 -38.56 29.48
C GLU A 267 8.29 -38.43 29.33
N ASN A 268 7.81 -37.97 28.17
CA ASN A 268 6.67 -38.64 27.55
C ASN A 268 6.42 -38.24 26.08
N LYS A 269 6.23 -39.31 25.30
CA LYS A 269 5.35 -39.45 24.14
C LYS A 269 5.73 -38.78 22.81
N ALA A 270 6.46 -39.59 22.03
CA ALA A 270 6.11 -39.79 20.63
C ALA A 270 4.67 -40.32 20.51
N HIS A 271 3.80 -39.59 19.81
CA HIS A 271 2.63 -40.14 19.16
C HIS A 271 2.62 -39.69 17.71
N ALA A 272 3.04 -40.63 16.85
CA ALA A 272 2.55 -40.70 15.49
C ALA A 272 1.03 -40.89 15.52
N SER A 273 0.31 -40.15 14.69
CA SER A 273 -0.77 -40.65 13.82
C SER A 273 -1.67 -39.52 13.34
N SER A 274 -2.20 -39.75 12.13
CA SER A 274 -3.46 -39.24 11.58
C SER A 274 -3.30 -38.19 10.47
N PRO A 275 -4.26 -38.12 9.53
CA PRO A 275 -4.31 -39.04 8.40
C PRO A 275 -4.41 -38.28 7.07
N GLU A 276 -4.05 -38.94 5.99
CA GLU A 276 -4.52 -38.53 4.66
C GLU A 276 -6.04 -38.75 4.61
N GLY A 277 -6.78 -37.64 4.48
CA GLY A 277 -8.22 -37.62 4.37
C GLY A 277 -8.64 -36.77 3.18
N ASP A 278 -9.13 -37.46 2.16
CA ASP A 278 -9.81 -36.93 0.98
C ASP A 278 -10.95 -35.98 1.35
N GLU A 279 -11.02 -34.83 0.67
CA GLU A 279 -12.22 -33.99 0.60
C GLU A 279 -12.46 -33.61 -0.88
N ASP A 280 -13.03 -34.57 -1.62
CA ASP A 280 -13.85 -34.31 -2.80
C ASP A 280 -15.20 -33.75 -2.35
N ALA A 281 -15.44 -32.44 -2.53
CA ALA A 281 -16.79 -31.87 -2.52
C ALA A 281 -16.87 -30.46 -3.11
N ILE A 282 -16.61 -30.29 -4.41
CA ILE A 282 -17.04 -29.07 -5.13
C ILE A 282 -18.55 -29.18 -5.41
N GLY A 283 -19.34 -28.76 -4.42
CA GLY A 283 -20.78 -28.52 -4.55
C GLY A 283 -21.07 -27.36 -5.49
N ARG A 284 -21.45 -27.68 -6.74
CA ARG A 284 -21.92 -26.72 -7.74
C ARG A 284 -23.42 -26.49 -7.57
N ILE A 285 -23.80 -25.52 -6.75
CA ILE A 285 -25.21 -25.10 -6.62
C ILE A 285 -25.63 -24.34 -7.89
N ARG A 286 -26.50 -24.99 -8.68
CA ARG A 286 -27.35 -24.34 -9.69
C ARG A 286 -28.34 -23.41 -8.98
N ARG A 287 -28.36 -22.12 -9.33
CA ARG A 287 -29.55 -21.29 -9.15
C ARG A 287 -30.25 -21.16 -10.49
N GLY A 288 -31.31 -21.93 -10.65
CA GLY A 288 -32.31 -21.72 -11.68
C GLY A 288 -33.19 -20.51 -11.34
N GLY A 289 -33.68 -19.89 -12.41
CA GLY A 289 -35.07 -19.46 -12.55
C GLY A 289 -35.59 -18.40 -11.57
N SER A 290 -35.75 -17.18 -12.07
CA SER A 290 -36.97 -16.43 -11.78
C SER A 290 -37.45 -15.79 -13.08
N ALA A 291 -38.42 -16.46 -13.69
CA ALA A 291 -39.41 -15.85 -14.56
C ALA A 291 -40.52 -15.25 -13.69
N ARG A 292 -41.11 -14.14 -14.16
CA ARG A 292 -42.42 -13.52 -13.84
C ARG A 292 -42.28 -12.01 -14.09
N VAL A 293 -43.18 -11.27 -14.73
CA VAL A 293 -44.52 -11.50 -15.34
C VAL A 293 -44.57 -10.63 -16.58
#